data_AF-A0A8C1DNW1-F1
#
_entry.id   AF-A0A8C1DNW1-F1
#
_cell.length_a   1.000
_cell.length_b   1.000
_cell.length_c   1.000
_cell.angle_alpha   90.00
_cell.angle_beta   90.00
_cell.angle_gamma   90.00
#
_symmetry.space_group_name_H-M   'P 1'
#
loop_
_entity.id
_entity.type
_entity.pdbx_description
1 polymer ?
#
loop_
_entity_poly.entity_id
_entity_poly.type
_entity_poly.pdbx_seq_one_letter_code
_entity_poly.pdbx_strand_id
1 'polypeptide(L)'
;MEVFSISGLGCRRRVVMNGSGLQNQQAEQLINNKVGKTKSPKSQVWINLFRVRDSWQWSDQSNSSFRDWSPGQPDDSGGVENCAVIEHGSQRRWNDISCINQYPFVCHEGE
;
A
#
# COMPACT_ATOMS: atom_id res chain seq x y z
N MET A 1 1.64 -8.61 19.74
CA MET A 1 2.15 -8.02 18.50
C MET A 1 1.32 -6.78 18.23
N GLU A 2 1.78 -5.65 18.75
CA GLU A 2 1.30 -4.37 18.26
C GLU A 2 1.75 -4.33 16.80
N VAL A 3 0.79 -4.27 15.88
CA VAL A 3 1.08 -3.96 14.48
C VAL A 3 1.76 -2.60 14.56
N PHE A 4 3.10 -2.58 14.49
CA PHE A 4 3.87 -1.35 14.53
C PHE A 4 3.20 -0.43 13.55
N SER A 5 2.66 0.62 14.14
CA SER A 5 1.78 1.58 13.55
C SER A 5 2.24 1.90 12.12
N ILE A 6 1.56 1.38 11.09
CA ILE A 6 1.51 2.07 9.78
C ILE A 6 1.03 3.52 10.03
N SER A 7 0.38 3.74 11.18
CA SER A 7 -0.02 4.98 11.84
C SER A 7 1.05 5.69 12.70
N GLY A 8 2.34 5.33 12.63
CA GLY A 8 3.36 5.75 13.61
C GLY A 8 3.81 7.20 13.56
N LEU A 9 3.61 7.93 12.47
CA LEU A 9 3.94 9.35 12.37
C LEU A 9 2.92 10.10 11.50
N GLY A 10 2.03 10.87 12.13
CA GLY A 10 1.55 12.16 11.62
C GLY A 10 0.45 12.21 10.55
N CYS A 11 -0.08 11.11 10.05
CA CYS A 11 -1.06 11.14 8.96
C CYS A 11 -2.49 11.40 9.48
N ARG A 12 -3.04 12.61 9.29
CA ARG A 12 -4.42 12.95 9.71
C ARG A 12 -5.50 12.26 8.86
N ARG A 13 -5.22 11.96 7.59
CA ARG A 13 -6.14 11.23 6.68
C ARG A 13 -5.37 10.18 5.86
N ARG A 14 -5.92 8.97 5.77
CA ARG A 14 -5.31 7.80 5.12
C ARG A 14 -5.83 7.68 3.69
N VAL A 15 -4.94 7.45 2.72
CA VAL A 15 -5.37 7.20 1.33
C VAL A 15 -6.11 5.87 1.26
N VAL A 16 -7.32 5.91 0.73
CA VAL A 16 -8.17 4.74 0.45
C VAL A 16 -8.17 4.52 -1.06
N MET A 17 -7.69 3.37 -1.51
CA MET A 17 -7.88 3.00 -2.91
C MET A 17 -9.23 2.30 -3.04
N ASN A 18 -10.15 2.93 -3.74
CA ASN A 18 -11.39 2.32 -4.19
C ASN A 18 -11.41 2.35 -5.72
N GLY A 19 -12.23 1.52 -6.36
CA GLY A 19 -12.29 1.48 -7.82
C GLY A 19 -12.74 2.79 -8.50
N SER A 20 -12.94 3.89 -7.75
CA SER A 20 -13.29 5.19 -8.31
C SER A 20 -12.03 5.91 -8.80
N GLY A 21 -12.02 6.29 -10.08
CA GLY A 21 -10.85 6.88 -10.74
C GLY A 21 -10.34 8.17 -10.09
N LEU A 22 -11.17 8.93 -9.38
CA LEU A 22 -10.80 10.22 -8.79
C LEU A 22 -9.87 10.10 -7.57
N GLN A 23 -10.12 9.15 -6.66
CA GLN A 23 -9.23 8.89 -5.52
C GLN A 23 -7.96 8.17 -5.96
N ASN A 24 -8.07 7.31 -6.99
CA ASN A 24 -6.91 6.66 -7.60
C ASN A 24 -5.98 7.67 -8.28
N GLN A 25 -6.50 8.71 -8.95
CA GLN A 25 -5.67 9.78 -9.55
C GLN A 25 -4.89 10.59 -8.51
N GLN A 26 -5.51 10.97 -7.39
CA GLN A 26 -4.79 11.66 -6.30
C GLN A 26 -3.74 10.77 -5.65
N ALA A 27 -4.07 9.50 -5.38
CA ALA A 27 -3.13 8.53 -4.87
C ALA A 27 -1.94 8.35 -5.83
N GLU A 28 -2.20 8.14 -7.12
CA GLU A 28 -1.20 7.98 -8.17
C GLU A 28 -0.25 9.17 -8.27
N GLN A 29 -0.76 10.40 -8.19
CA GLN A 29 0.07 11.61 -8.17
C GLN A 29 1.00 11.66 -6.94
N LEU A 30 0.48 11.34 -5.75
CA LEU A 30 1.29 11.30 -4.52
C LEU A 30 2.36 10.19 -4.58
N ILE A 31 2.00 9.03 -5.12
CA ILE A 31 2.94 7.92 -5.34
C ILE A 31 3.98 8.33 -6.40
N ASN A 32 3.60 9.03 -7.47
CA ASN A 32 4.53 9.53 -8.50
C ASN A 32 5.61 10.46 -7.93
N ASN A 33 5.26 11.28 -6.95
CA ASN A 33 6.19 12.21 -6.32
C ASN A 33 7.16 11.52 -5.34
N LYS A 34 6.79 10.37 -4.76
CA LYS A 34 7.65 9.61 -3.83
C LYS A 34 8.41 8.46 -4.49
N VAL A 35 7.75 7.73 -5.38
CA VAL A 35 8.34 6.68 -6.23
C VAL A 35 8.94 7.37 -7.44
N GLY A 36 10.19 7.82 -7.30
CA GLY A 36 10.95 8.32 -8.44
C GLY A 36 11.00 7.30 -9.60
N LYS A 37 11.35 7.75 -10.81
CA LYS A 37 11.39 6.89 -12.03
C LYS A 37 12.43 5.75 -11.97
N THR A 38 13.16 5.61 -10.88
CA THR A 38 14.26 4.66 -10.71
C THR A 38 13.73 3.27 -10.32
N LYS A 39 14.13 2.22 -11.04
CA LYS A 39 13.84 0.82 -10.69
C LYS A 39 14.69 0.35 -9.49
N SER A 40 14.41 0.88 -8.30
CA SER A 40 15.07 0.43 -7.07
C SER A 40 14.06 -0.26 -6.16
N PRO A 41 14.42 -1.35 -5.45
CA PRO A 41 13.54 -1.96 -4.45
C PRO A 41 13.09 -0.95 -3.37
N LYS A 42 13.92 0.05 -3.08
CA LYS A 42 13.62 1.17 -2.16
C LYS A 42 12.53 2.14 -2.65
N SER A 43 12.02 1.95 -3.87
CA SER A 43 10.98 2.78 -4.46
C SER A 43 9.58 2.18 -4.34
N GLN A 44 9.40 1.12 -3.56
CA GLN A 44 8.07 0.63 -3.18
C GLN A 44 7.43 1.57 -2.15
N VAL A 45 6.10 1.63 -2.14
CA VAL A 45 5.33 2.45 -1.20
C VAL A 45 4.31 1.58 -0.47
N TRP A 46 4.23 1.73 0.86
CA TRP A 46 3.20 1.06 1.65
C TRP A 46 1.79 1.49 1.25
N ILE A 47 0.93 0.48 1.06
CA ILE A 47 -0.52 0.64 1.00
C ILE A 47 -1.06 0.38 2.40
N ASN A 48 -2.13 1.08 2.77
CA ASN A 48 -2.86 0.88 4.01
C ASN A 48 -3.69 -0.42 4.03
N LEU A 49 -3.19 -1.51 3.44
CA LEU A 49 -3.85 -2.81 3.30
C LEU A 49 -2.95 -3.89 3.92
N PHE A 50 -3.51 -4.71 4.82
CA PHE A 50 -2.79 -5.73 5.57
C PHE A 50 -3.62 -7.00 5.74
N ARG A 51 -2.97 -8.14 5.94
CA ARG A 51 -3.59 -9.46 6.06
C ARG A 51 -3.68 -9.89 7.53
N VAL A 52 -4.86 -10.37 7.94
CA VAL A 52 -5.10 -10.96 9.27
C VAL A 52 -5.86 -12.27 9.07
N ARG A 53 -5.26 -13.40 9.50
CA ARG A 53 -5.88 -14.73 9.40
C ARG A 53 -6.48 -14.99 8.00
N ASP A 54 -5.68 -14.72 6.98
CA ASP A 54 -6.02 -14.89 5.55
C ASP A 54 -7.01 -13.89 4.94
N SER A 55 -7.37 -12.83 5.68
CA SER A 55 -8.25 -11.77 5.17
C SER A 55 -7.54 -10.42 5.04
N TRP A 56 -7.63 -9.82 3.85
CA TRP A 56 -7.09 -8.49 3.55
C TRP A 56 -8.02 -7.38 4.01
N GLN A 57 -7.52 -6.54 4.91
CA GLN A 57 -8.26 -5.46 5.57
C GLN A 57 -7.56 -4.12 5.35
N TRP A 58 -8.36 -3.07 5.20
CA TRP A 58 -7.84 -1.71 5.16
C TRP A 58 -7.68 -1.14 6.57
N SER A 59 -6.57 -0.43 6.80
CA SER A 59 -6.28 0.17 8.12
C SER A 59 -7.18 1.35 8.49
N ASP A 60 -7.90 1.90 7.51
CA ASP A 60 -8.93 2.92 7.71
C ASP A 60 -10.32 2.31 7.97
N GLN A 61 -10.43 0.98 8.04
CA GLN A 61 -11.68 0.24 8.23
C GLN A 61 -12.67 0.38 7.07
N SER A 62 -12.23 0.86 5.90
CA SER A 62 -13.08 0.89 4.71
C SER A 62 -13.43 -0.51 4.23
N ASN A 63 -14.64 -0.66 3.70
CA ASN A 63 -15.13 -1.92 3.13
C ASN A 63 -14.81 -2.04 1.62
N SER A 64 -13.73 -1.39 1.14
CA SER A 64 -13.36 -1.41 -0.27
C SER A 64 -12.89 -2.80 -0.68
N SER A 65 -13.56 -3.39 -1.69
CA SER A 65 -13.17 -4.65 -2.33
C SER A 65 -12.14 -4.48 -3.45
N PHE A 66 -11.70 -3.25 -3.73
CA PHE A 66 -10.77 -2.98 -4.82
C PHE A 66 -9.40 -3.62 -4.55
N ARG A 67 -8.90 -4.38 -5.52
CA ARG A 67 -7.60 -5.06 -5.46
C ARG A 67 -6.95 -4.98 -6.84
N ASP A 68 -5.72 -4.50 -6.92
CA ASP A 68 -4.94 -4.39 -8.17
C ASP A 68 -3.57 -5.06 -8.02
N TRP A 69 -3.61 -6.34 -7.64
CA TRP A 69 -2.42 -7.16 -7.44
C TRP A 69 -1.63 -7.36 -8.74
N SER A 70 -0.31 -7.43 -8.61
CA SER A 70 0.57 -7.88 -9.69
C SER A 70 0.25 -9.34 -10.04
N PRO A 71 0.48 -9.77 -11.31
CA PRO A 71 0.28 -11.16 -11.68
C PRO A 71 1.09 -12.10 -10.75
N GLY A 72 0.41 -13.06 -10.15
CA GLY A 72 1.02 -13.99 -9.18
C GLY A 72 0.92 -13.55 -7.72
N GLN A 73 0.45 -12.33 -7.44
CA GLN A 73 0.29 -11.80 -6.09
C GLN A 73 -1.20 -11.82 -5.63
N PRO A 74 -1.46 -11.90 -4.31
CA PRO A 74 -0.48 -12.12 -3.25
C PRO A 74 0.02 -13.57 -3.20
N ASP A 75 1.31 -13.78 -2.92
CA ASP A 75 1.94 -15.11 -2.92
C ASP A 75 2.32 -15.63 -1.52
N ASP A 76 2.24 -14.78 -0.49
CA ASP A 76 2.64 -15.07 0.88
C ASP A 76 4.02 -15.74 0.99
N SER A 77 5.05 -15.16 0.36
CA SER A 77 6.37 -15.75 0.33
C SER A 77 6.91 -16.03 1.73
N GLY A 78 7.16 -17.32 2.01
CA GLY A 78 7.65 -17.77 3.31
C GLY A 78 6.65 -17.63 4.48
N GLY A 79 5.38 -17.33 4.21
CA GLY A 79 4.33 -17.24 5.24
C GLY A 79 4.39 -15.97 6.10
N VAL A 80 5.09 -14.93 5.64
CA VAL A 80 5.39 -13.73 6.44
C VAL A 80 4.95 -12.42 5.78
N GLU A 81 4.29 -12.47 4.62
CA GLU A 81 3.99 -11.30 3.80
C GLU A 81 2.58 -10.76 4.05
N ASN A 82 2.43 -10.04 5.15
CA ASN A 82 1.13 -9.61 5.65
C ASN A 82 0.80 -8.15 5.37
N CYS A 83 1.62 -7.43 4.58
CA CYS A 83 1.40 -6.01 4.27
C CYS A 83 1.54 -5.76 2.77
N ALA A 84 0.72 -4.89 2.20
CA ALA A 84 0.74 -4.61 0.76
C ALA A 84 1.55 -3.36 0.41
N VAL A 85 2.32 -3.43 -0.66
CA VAL A 85 3.03 -2.29 -1.27
C VAL A 85 2.62 -2.08 -2.71
N ILE A 86 2.80 -0.86 -3.20
CA ILE A 86 2.81 -0.56 -4.64
C ILE A 86 4.21 -0.80 -5.17
N GLU A 87 4.30 -1.60 -6.23
CA GLU A 87 5.55 -1.86 -6.91
C GLU A 87 6.01 -0.68 -7.75
N HIS A 88 7.33 -0.61 -7.94
CA HIS A 88 7.94 0.34 -8.86
C HIS A 88 7.68 -0.07 -10.31
N GLY A 89 7.73 0.89 -11.24
CA GLY A 89 7.54 0.65 -12.67
C GLY A 89 6.26 1.26 -13.22
N SER A 90 5.95 0.96 -14.47
CA SER A 90 4.85 1.60 -15.20
C SER A 90 3.46 1.09 -14.80
N GLN A 91 3.36 -0.17 -14.35
CA GLN A 91 2.07 -0.78 -14.02
C GLN A 91 1.61 -0.47 -12.58
N ARG A 92 2.54 -0.19 -11.66
CA ARG A 92 2.25 0.21 -10.27
C ARG A 92 1.23 -0.68 -9.54
N ARG A 93 1.26 -1.97 -9.86
CA ARG A 93 0.42 -2.98 -9.22
C ARG A 93 0.97 -3.37 -7.86
N TRP A 94 0.17 -4.12 -7.12
CA TRP A 94 0.42 -4.37 -5.71
C TRP A 94 1.15 -5.69 -5.49
N ASN A 95 1.92 -5.73 -4.42
CA ASN A 95 2.64 -6.93 -3.98
C ASN A 95 2.48 -7.07 -2.46
N ASP A 96 2.30 -8.27 -1.94
CA ASP A 96 2.43 -8.51 -0.51
C ASP A 96 3.90 -8.67 -0.13
N ILE A 97 4.26 -8.12 1.02
CA ILE A 97 5.63 -8.18 1.51
C ILE A 97 5.63 -8.18 3.03
N SER A 98 6.74 -8.62 3.61
CA SER A 98 6.88 -8.64 5.06
C SER A 98 6.76 -7.24 5.64
N CYS A 99 5.88 -7.09 6.64
CA CYS A 99 5.59 -5.81 7.31
C CYS A 99 6.78 -5.18 8.02
N ILE A 100 7.87 -5.93 8.25
CA ILE A 100 9.09 -5.42 8.89
C ILE A 100 9.95 -4.59 7.94
N ASN A 101 9.64 -4.57 6.64
CA ASN A 101 10.40 -3.81 5.66
C ASN A 101 10.19 -2.29 5.83
N GLN A 102 11.22 -1.53 5.48
CA GLN A 102 11.21 -0.08 5.61
C GLN A 102 10.94 0.58 4.25
N TYR A 103 9.66 0.90 4.01
CA TYR A 103 9.22 1.64 2.82
C TYR A 103 8.54 2.96 3.19
N PRO A 104 8.58 3.96 2.30
CA PRO A 104 7.78 5.17 2.45
C PRO A 104 6.28 4.87 2.42
N PHE A 105 5.50 5.64 3.18
CA PHE A 105 4.04 5.66 3.12
C PHE A 105 3.54 6.94 2.44
N VAL A 106 2.33 6.89 1.88
CA VAL A 106 1.65 8.04 1.27
C VAL A 106 0.49 8.49 2.14
N CYS A 107 0.44 9.79 2.39
CA CYS A 107 -0.63 10.49 3.09
C CYS A 107 -1.32 11.44 2.11
N HIS A 108 -2.62 11.64 2.27
CA HIS A 108 -3.29 12.79 1.66
C HIS A 108 -3.66 13.78 2.75
N GLU A 109 -3.39 15.05 2.52
CA GLU A 109 -4.08 16.11 3.23
C GLU A 109 -5.41 16.32 2.49
N GLY A 110 -6.51 16.11 3.19
CA GLY A 110 -7.80 16.62 2.73
C GLY A 110 -8.14 17.84 3.57
N GLU A 111 -8.69 18.86 2.93
CA GLU A 111 -9.36 20.00 3.58
C GLU A 111 -10.43 19.53 4.57
#